data_AF-A0A3C0VAQ6-F1
#
_entry.id   AF-A0A3C0VAQ6-F1
#
_cell.length_a   1.000
_cell.length_b   1.000
_cell.length_c   1.000
_cell.angle_alpha   90.00
_cell.angle_beta   90.00
_cell.angle_gamma   90.00
#
_symmetry.space_group_name_H-M   'P 1'
#
loop_
_entity.id
_entity.type
_entity.pdbx_description
1 polymer ?
#
loop_
_entity_poly.entity_id
_entity_poly.type
_entity_poly.pdbx_seq_one_letter_code
_entity_poly.pdbx_strand_id
1 'polypeptide(L)'
;MARRPRARTRGVGAVVGESETVEANSNAGGMPMYAPPVDERFLAEIGSLPGGERVAQCIQCGSCSGSCPTAHWMDHSPRRIFALIRCGMRDEVLGSNTPWTCASCYTCYVRCPKDIKITDVMYALKRLAIKEGRTPRGVRAARVMAESFIANVHRFGRNWETGLMRSMYLRGARFGKLFRDLPLGMKLFRLGRMPLRPTRISPEGRAQLEKILNAVEETGGL
;
A
#
# COMPACT_ATOMS: atom_id res chain seq x y z
N MET A 1 28.23 37.93 -24.06
CA MET A 1 27.21 38.98 -24.29
C MET A 1 25.88 38.25 -24.38
N ALA A 2 24.91 38.37 -23.47
CA ALA A 2 24.25 39.60 -23.06
C ALA A 2 23.91 39.61 -21.55
N ARG A 3 23.88 40.82 -21.00
CA ARG A 3 23.79 41.15 -19.58
C ARG A 3 22.34 41.10 -19.09
N ARG A 4 22.13 40.68 -17.84
CA ARG A 4 20.88 40.82 -17.08
C ARG A 4 20.51 42.31 -16.92
N PRO A 5 19.21 42.67 -16.85
CA PRO A 5 18.81 43.91 -16.19
C PRO A 5 18.57 43.65 -14.70
N ARG A 6 19.19 44.49 -13.84
CA ARG A 6 18.91 44.61 -12.40
C ARG A 6 18.12 45.89 -12.15
N ALA A 7 17.32 45.82 -11.08
CA ALA A 7 16.83 46.89 -10.20
C ALA A 7 15.45 47.50 -10.49
N ARG A 8 14.56 47.37 -9.50
CA ARG A 8 14.13 48.55 -8.74
C ARG A 8 13.72 48.19 -7.31
N THR A 9 14.47 48.76 -6.37
CA THR A 9 14.18 48.83 -4.95
C THR A 9 13.06 49.83 -4.67
N ARG A 10 12.11 49.46 -3.82
CA ARG A 10 11.44 50.39 -2.88
C ARG A 10 11.15 49.61 -1.60
N GLY A 11 11.91 49.88 -0.55
CA GLY A 11 11.58 49.46 0.79
C GLY A 11 10.66 50.47 1.46
N VAL A 12 9.76 49.97 2.31
CA VAL A 12 9.24 50.67 3.50
C VAL A 12 8.85 49.60 4.51
N GLY A 13 9.35 49.73 5.75
CA GLY A 13 8.64 49.31 6.96
C GLY A 13 8.89 47.90 7.49
N ALA A 14 9.80 47.80 8.46
CA ALA A 14 9.90 46.68 9.38
C ALA A 14 8.70 46.63 10.35
N VAL A 15 8.19 45.44 10.64
CA VAL A 15 7.96 44.95 12.02
C VAL A 15 7.79 43.43 12.02
N VAL A 16 8.31 42.84 13.08
CA VAL A 16 8.66 41.44 13.32
C VAL A 16 7.42 40.59 13.62
N GLY A 17 7.41 39.32 13.18
CA GLY A 17 6.40 38.34 13.58
C GLY A 17 6.60 37.00 12.86
N GLU A 18 7.15 36.03 13.59
CA GLU A 18 7.60 34.72 13.15
C GLU A 18 6.50 33.82 12.56
N SER A 19 6.81 33.20 11.41
CA SER A 19 6.49 31.81 11.05
C SER A 19 6.87 31.61 9.58
N GLU A 20 8.15 31.33 9.33
CA GLU A 20 8.63 31.04 7.99
C GLU A 20 7.90 29.81 7.41
N THR A 21 7.13 30.08 6.37
CA THR A 21 6.66 29.12 5.38
C THR A 21 7.87 28.43 4.74
N VAL A 22 8.02 27.13 4.97
CA VAL A 22 9.02 26.31 4.27
C VAL A 22 8.58 26.17 2.81
N GLU A 23 9.08 27.05 1.95
CA GLU A 23 9.04 26.87 0.50
C GLU A 23 9.97 25.69 0.13
N ALA A 24 9.36 24.62 -0.36
CA ALA A 24 10.07 23.45 -0.86
C ALA A 24 10.81 23.79 -2.16
N ASN A 25 12.14 23.94 -2.09
CA ASN A 25 12.98 24.06 -3.28
C ASN A 25 13.33 22.66 -3.83
N SER A 26 12.96 22.44 -5.09
CA SER A 26 12.95 21.16 -5.80
C SER A 26 14.31 20.76 -6.42
N ASN A 27 15.43 20.98 -5.73
CA ASN A 27 16.73 20.52 -6.23
C ASN A 27 17.79 20.42 -5.11
N ALA A 28 17.91 19.24 -4.50
CA ALA A 28 19.14 18.80 -3.83
C ALA A 28 19.07 17.29 -3.57
N GLY A 29 19.72 16.50 -4.43
CA GLY A 29 20.04 15.10 -4.19
C GLY A 29 21.17 14.94 -3.16
N GLY A 30 21.00 15.53 -1.98
CA GLY A 30 21.95 15.42 -0.86
C GLY A 30 21.21 14.98 0.38
N MET A 31 21.60 13.83 0.96
CA MET A 31 21.11 13.44 2.28
C MET A 31 21.53 14.52 3.29
N PRO A 32 20.62 15.06 4.11
CA PRO A 32 20.97 16.05 5.12
C PRO A 32 22.00 15.49 6.10
N MET A 33 22.99 16.31 6.46
CA MET A 33 24.09 15.99 7.40
C MET A 33 23.60 15.75 8.84
N TYR A 34 22.36 16.11 9.16
CA TYR A 34 21.70 15.84 10.44
C TYR A 34 20.56 14.87 10.19
N ALA A 35 20.59 13.71 10.86
CA ALA A 35 19.45 12.80 10.85
C ALA A 35 18.25 13.53 11.47
N PRO A 36 17.09 13.56 10.81
CA PRO A 36 15.90 14.14 11.40
C PRO A 36 15.62 13.48 12.77
N PRO A 37 15.02 14.20 13.73
CA PRO A 37 14.70 13.63 15.03
C PRO A 37 13.91 12.33 14.83
N VAL A 38 14.41 11.24 15.40
CA VAL A 38 13.81 9.92 15.27
C VAL A 38 12.44 9.97 15.94
N ASP A 39 11.37 9.82 15.16
CA ASP A 39 10.03 9.64 15.71
C ASP A 39 9.93 8.24 16.34
N GLU A 40 10.28 8.14 17.62
CA GLU A 40 10.18 6.91 18.40
C GLU A 40 8.74 6.38 18.46
N ARG A 41 7.73 7.26 18.28
CA ARG A 41 6.31 6.86 18.30
C ARG A 41 5.97 6.00 17.10
N PHE A 42 6.56 6.27 15.93
CA PHE A 42 6.30 5.48 14.74
C PHE A 42 6.84 4.04 14.88
N LEU A 43 8.05 3.87 15.42
CA LEU A 43 8.58 2.53 15.68
C LEU A 43 7.71 1.77 16.70
N ALA A 44 7.27 2.44 17.76
CA ALA A 44 6.38 1.86 18.76
C ALA A 44 5.01 1.49 18.18
N GLU A 45 4.43 2.33 17.32
CA GLU A 45 3.19 2.04 16.60
C GLU A 45 3.34 0.83 15.70
N ILE A 46 4.39 0.76 14.88
CA ILE A 46 4.63 -0.44 14.06
C ILE A 46 4.85 -1.67 14.96
N GLY A 47 5.53 -1.51 16.09
CA GLY A 47 5.76 -2.57 17.08
C GLY A 47 4.49 -3.14 17.73
N SER A 48 3.41 -2.36 17.78
CA SER A 48 2.11 -2.79 18.33
C SER A 48 1.19 -3.42 17.28
N LEU A 49 1.54 -3.32 15.99
CA LEU A 49 0.78 -3.95 14.91
C LEU A 49 1.14 -5.45 14.81
N PRO A 50 0.20 -6.31 14.38
CA PRO A 50 0.46 -7.74 14.22
C PRO A 50 1.67 -8.02 13.33
N GLY A 51 2.65 -8.77 13.86
CA GLY A 51 3.90 -9.12 13.18
C GLY A 51 5.01 -8.06 13.29
N GLY A 52 4.72 -6.92 13.92
CA GLY A 52 5.66 -5.81 14.12
C GLY A 52 6.52 -5.91 15.38
N GLU A 53 6.28 -6.89 16.25
CA GLU A 53 6.82 -6.98 17.61
C GLU A 53 8.37 -7.04 17.62
N ARG A 54 8.96 -7.53 16.52
CA ARG A 54 10.42 -7.71 16.37
C ARG A 54 11.07 -6.70 15.43
N VAL A 55 10.35 -5.68 14.95
CA VAL A 55 10.87 -4.71 13.97
C VAL A 55 12.13 -3.99 14.47
N ALA A 56 12.18 -3.63 15.76
CA ALA A 56 13.33 -3.00 16.39
C ALA A 56 14.59 -3.89 16.40
N GLN A 57 14.43 -5.22 16.29
CA GLN A 57 15.53 -6.18 16.31
C GLN A 57 16.22 -6.36 14.94
N CYS A 58 15.80 -5.61 13.92
CA CYS A 58 16.36 -5.71 12.57
C CYS A 58 17.85 -5.33 12.55
N ILE A 59 18.73 -6.30 12.29
CA ILE A 59 20.19 -6.10 12.21
C ILE A 59 20.69 -5.61 10.84
N GLN A 60 19.78 -5.24 9.92
CA GLN A 60 20.12 -4.71 8.60
C GLN A 60 20.99 -5.62 7.71
N CYS A 61 20.93 -6.95 7.90
CA CYS A 61 21.73 -7.93 7.14
C CYS A 61 21.43 -8.00 5.64
N GLY A 62 20.24 -7.57 5.20
CA GLY A 62 19.87 -7.51 3.78
C GLY A 62 19.39 -8.81 3.12
N SER A 63 19.31 -9.93 3.86
CA SER A 63 18.74 -11.20 3.37
C SER A 63 17.36 -11.01 2.70
N CYS A 64 16.51 -10.16 3.28
CA CYS A 64 15.18 -9.85 2.75
C CYS A 64 15.23 -9.11 1.40
N SER A 65 16.16 -8.18 1.22
CA SER A 65 16.30 -7.45 -0.05
C SER A 65 16.89 -8.34 -1.14
N GLY A 66 17.92 -9.13 -0.82
CA GLY A 66 18.53 -10.05 -1.78
C GLY A 66 17.62 -11.20 -2.22
N SER A 67 16.65 -11.57 -1.38
CA SER A 67 15.68 -12.63 -1.70
C SER A 67 14.39 -12.14 -2.36
N CYS A 68 14.16 -10.84 -2.43
CA CYS A 68 12.90 -10.30 -2.92
C CYS A 68 12.87 -10.25 -4.46
N PRO A 69 11.93 -10.96 -5.12
CA PRO A 69 11.85 -10.98 -6.58
C PRO A 69 11.36 -9.66 -7.17
N THR A 70 10.68 -8.83 -6.37
CA THR A 70 10.11 -7.55 -6.82
C THR A 70 10.89 -6.33 -6.34
N ALA A 71 12.06 -6.51 -5.73
CA ALA A 71 12.86 -5.41 -5.16
C ALA A 71 13.23 -4.33 -6.18
N HIS A 72 13.43 -4.70 -7.45
CA HIS A 72 13.76 -3.76 -8.52
C HIS A 72 12.61 -2.78 -8.85
N TRP A 73 11.37 -3.14 -8.53
CA TRP A 73 10.17 -2.33 -8.76
C TRP A 73 9.73 -1.54 -7.51
N MET A 74 10.48 -1.64 -6.42
CA MET A 74 10.20 -0.97 -5.15
C MET A 74 11.01 0.32 -5.03
N ASP A 75 10.41 1.38 -4.51
CA ASP A 75 11.13 2.64 -4.22
C ASP A 75 12.22 2.41 -3.17
N HIS A 76 11.91 1.57 -2.18
CA HIS A 76 12.83 1.15 -1.14
C HIS A 76 12.83 -0.38 -1.01
N SER A 77 13.99 -1.01 -1.04
CA SER A 77 14.07 -2.44 -0.76
C SER A 77 13.58 -2.76 0.67
N PRO A 78 13.14 -4.01 0.96
CA PRO A 78 12.65 -4.38 2.29
C PRO A 78 13.62 -4.00 3.43
N ARG A 79 14.94 -4.19 3.25
CA ARG A 79 15.94 -3.74 4.23
C ARG A 79 15.86 -2.22 4.49
N ARG A 80 15.74 -1.43 3.43
CA ARG A 80 15.69 0.04 3.50
C ARG A 80 14.41 0.51 4.18
N ILE A 81 13.26 -0.08 3.88
CA ILE A 81 12.00 0.21 4.61
C ILE A 81 12.19 0.01 6.12
N PHE A 82 12.79 -1.10 6.55
CA PHE A 82 13.01 -1.34 7.98
C PHE A 82 14.00 -0.35 8.61
N ALA A 83 14.98 0.15 7.84
CA ALA A 83 15.83 1.24 8.31
C ALA A 83 15.03 2.54 8.49
N LEU A 84 14.20 2.91 7.50
CA LEU A 84 13.35 4.09 7.55
C LEU A 84 12.35 4.04 8.72
N ILE A 85 11.74 2.88 8.99
CA ILE A 85 10.88 2.67 10.16
C ILE A 85 11.65 2.93 11.46
N ARG A 86 12.86 2.37 11.59
CA ARG A 86 13.70 2.59 12.78
C ARG A 86 14.17 4.03 12.94
N CYS A 87 14.25 4.78 11.84
CA CYS A 87 14.56 6.22 11.85
C CYS A 87 13.32 7.09 12.05
N GLY A 88 12.11 6.52 12.24
CA GLY A 88 10.88 7.30 12.41
C GLY A 88 10.43 8.03 11.14
N MET A 89 10.93 7.66 9.95
CA MET A 89 10.64 8.34 8.69
C MET A 89 9.27 7.94 8.13
N ARG A 90 8.20 8.29 8.85
CA ARG A 90 6.81 7.89 8.56
C ARG A 90 6.38 8.26 7.14
N ASP A 91 6.60 9.51 6.74
CA ASP A 91 6.17 10.01 5.43
C ASP A 91 6.83 9.25 4.28
N GLU A 92 8.12 8.92 4.42
CA GLU A 92 8.87 8.19 3.39
C GLU A 92 8.43 6.72 3.32
N VAL A 93 8.15 6.09 4.46
CA VAL A 93 7.64 4.71 4.52
C VAL A 93 6.23 4.60 3.95
N LEU A 94 5.31 5.46 4.37
CA LEU A 94 3.90 5.40 3.98
C LEU A 94 3.65 5.99 2.58
N GLY A 95 4.51 6.90 2.11
CA GLY A 95 4.49 7.43 0.75
C GLY A 95 5.09 6.50 -0.30
N SER A 96 5.84 5.48 0.12
CA SER A 96 6.52 4.53 -0.77
C SER A 96 5.54 3.55 -1.45
N ASN A 97 5.85 3.17 -2.68
CA ASN A 97 5.17 2.07 -3.38
C ASN A 97 5.53 0.69 -2.80
N THR A 98 6.57 0.57 -1.96
CA THR A 98 7.15 -0.72 -1.56
C THR A 98 6.15 -1.67 -0.95
N PRO A 99 5.29 -1.26 0.02
CA PRO A 99 4.28 -2.16 0.56
C PRO A 99 3.37 -2.68 -0.56
N TRP A 100 2.95 -1.82 -1.50
CA TRP A 100 2.04 -2.12 -2.60
C TRP A 100 2.63 -3.06 -3.65
N THR A 101 3.94 -3.00 -3.87
CA THR A 101 4.68 -3.88 -4.80
C THR A 101 5.08 -5.22 -4.17
N CYS A 102 4.92 -5.37 -2.86
CA CYS A 102 5.16 -6.64 -2.17
C CYS A 102 4.18 -7.71 -2.67
N ALA A 103 4.73 -8.77 -3.27
CA ALA A 103 3.98 -9.92 -3.77
C ALA A 103 3.56 -10.91 -2.67
N SER A 104 3.92 -10.65 -1.41
CA SER A 104 3.61 -11.51 -0.26
C SER A 104 4.00 -12.99 -0.47
N CYS A 105 5.17 -13.22 -1.06
CA CYS A 105 5.70 -14.57 -1.33
C CYS A 105 6.35 -15.27 -0.12
N TYR A 106 6.43 -14.58 1.04
CA TYR A 106 6.99 -15.07 2.30
C TYR A 106 8.48 -15.50 2.29
N THR A 107 9.22 -15.31 1.20
CA THR A 107 10.65 -15.67 1.17
C THR A 107 11.47 -14.89 2.19
N CYS A 108 11.20 -13.59 2.34
CA CYS A 108 11.88 -12.74 3.32
C CYS A 108 11.50 -13.07 4.78
N TYR A 109 10.30 -13.61 4.99
CA TYR A 109 9.81 -14.05 6.30
C TYR A 109 10.65 -15.24 6.80
N VAL A 110 10.79 -16.28 5.98
CA VAL A 110 11.50 -17.52 6.36
C VAL A 110 13.02 -17.32 6.45
N ARG A 111 13.59 -16.44 5.61
CA ARG A 111 15.05 -16.21 5.56
C ARG A 111 15.58 -15.19 6.56
N CYS A 112 14.72 -14.60 7.40
CA CYS A 112 15.17 -13.60 8.36
C CYS A 112 15.88 -14.27 9.55
N PRO A 113 17.18 -14.00 9.80
CA PRO A 113 17.90 -14.60 10.94
C PRO A 113 17.42 -14.08 12.30
N LYS A 114 16.63 -13.01 12.32
CA LYS A 114 16.03 -12.43 13.53
C LYS A 114 14.55 -12.81 13.69
N ASP A 115 14.04 -13.67 12.82
CA ASP A 115 12.63 -14.09 12.78
C ASP A 115 11.65 -12.90 12.79
N ILE A 116 11.95 -11.89 11.98
CA ILE A 116 11.07 -10.73 11.81
C ILE A 116 10.00 -11.10 10.79
N LYS A 117 8.73 -10.83 11.12
CA LYS A 117 7.58 -11.13 10.26
C LYS A 117 7.42 -10.06 9.17
N ILE A 118 8.40 -9.98 8.28
CA ILE A 118 8.54 -8.90 7.28
C ILE A 118 7.29 -8.75 6.41
N THR A 119 6.68 -9.85 5.97
CA THR A 119 5.45 -9.81 5.16
C THR A 119 4.30 -9.17 5.93
N ASP A 120 4.16 -9.46 7.22
CA ASP A 120 3.07 -8.96 8.06
C ASP A 120 3.24 -7.47 8.33
N VAL A 121 4.48 -7.02 8.57
CA VAL A 121 4.82 -5.60 8.62
C VAL A 121 4.47 -4.89 7.32
N MET A 122 4.75 -5.48 6.15
CA MET A 122 4.35 -4.88 4.87
C MET A 122 2.82 -4.74 4.73
N TYR A 123 2.03 -5.69 5.24
CA TYR A 123 0.57 -5.56 5.31
C TYR A 123 0.12 -4.49 6.30
N ALA A 124 0.78 -4.40 7.46
CA ALA A 124 0.53 -3.37 8.46
C ALA A 124 0.75 -1.97 7.87
N LEU A 125 1.83 -1.78 7.10
CA LEU A 125 2.09 -0.54 6.36
C LEU A 125 1.01 -0.22 5.33
N LYS A 126 0.51 -1.21 4.58
CA LYS A 126 -0.62 -1.00 3.64
C LYS A 126 -1.86 -0.49 4.39
N ARG A 127 -2.23 -1.14 5.50
CA ARG A 127 -3.40 -0.74 6.31
C ARG A 127 -3.23 0.67 6.85
N LEU A 128 -2.04 1.00 7.37
CA LEU A 128 -1.75 2.33 7.90
C LEU A 128 -1.79 3.41 6.80
N ALA A 129 -1.20 3.13 5.63
CA ALA A 129 -1.26 4.03 4.48
C ALA A 129 -2.71 4.23 3.98
N ILE A 130 -3.56 3.20 4.01
CA ILE A 130 -5.00 3.33 3.70
C ILE A 130 -5.70 4.21 4.73
N LYS A 131 -5.47 3.96 6.02
CA LYS A 131 -6.06 4.73 7.13
C LYS A 131 -5.72 6.22 7.05
N GLU A 132 -4.51 6.55 6.62
CA GLU A 132 -4.05 7.94 6.43
C GLU A 132 -4.33 8.53 5.04
N GLY A 133 -4.97 7.78 4.14
CA GLY A 133 -5.24 8.25 2.78
C GLY A 133 -3.99 8.41 1.89
N ARG A 134 -2.84 7.84 2.29
CA ARG A 134 -1.55 7.87 1.57
C ARG A 134 -1.44 6.76 0.52
N THR A 135 -2.54 6.42 -0.14
CA THR A 135 -2.55 5.37 -1.15
C THR A 135 -2.02 5.88 -2.49
N PRO A 136 -1.11 5.17 -3.19
CA PRO A 136 -0.62 5.61 -4.50
C PRO A 136 -1.75 5.76 -5.53
N ARG A 137 -1.62 6.73 -6.47
CA ARG A 137 -2.69 7.06 -7.45
C ARG A 137 -3.14 5.86 -8.30
N GLY A 138 -2.33 4.81 -8.43
CA GLY A 138 -2.64 3.59 -9.19
C GLY A 138 -3.40 2.49 -8.43
N VAL A 139 -3.49 2.54 -7.09
CA VAL A 139 -4.03 1.41 -6.30
C VAL A 139 -5.54 1.43 -6.14
N ARG A 140 -6.22 2.50 -6.56
CA ARG A 140 -7.69 2.63 -6.46
C ARG A 140 -8.41 1.43 -7.06
N ALA A 141 -7.98 0.95 -8.22
CA ALA A 141 -8.62 -0.18 -8.86
C ALA A 141 -8.36 -1.51 -8.14
N ALA A 142 -7.17 -1.68 -7.54
CA ALA A 142 -6.88 -2.83 -6.70
C ALA A 142 -7.73 -2.81 -5.42
N ARG A 143 -7.93 -1.63 -4.81
CA ARG A 143 -8.85 -1.44 -3.68
C ARG A 143 -10.30 -1.80 -4.05
N VAL A 144 -10.81 -1.24 -5.14
CA VAL A 144 -12.18 -1.54 -5.62
C VAL A 144 -12.35 -3.01 -5.96
N MET A 145 -11.32 -3.65 -6.52
CA MET A 145 -11.31 -5.10 -6.76
C MET A 145 -11.44 -5.85 -5.43
N ALA A 146 -10.56 -5.57 -4.46
CA ALA A 146 -10.55 -6.25 -3.17
C ALA A 146 -11.89 -6.10 -2.43
N GLU A 147 -12.41 -4.87 -2.33
CA GLU A 147 -13.71 -4.59 -1.72
C GLU A 147 -14.86 -5.31 -2.44
N SER A 148 -14.84 -5.32 -3.78
CA SER A 148 -15.85 -6.04 -4.57
C SER A 148 -15.74 -7.55 -4.41
N PHE A 149 -14.53 -8.09 -4.31
CA PHE A 149 -14.29 -9.51 -4.11
C PHE A 149 -14.79 -9.95 -2.74
N ILE A 150 -14.42 -9.22 -1.68
CA ILE A 150 -14.90 -9.46 -0.31
C ILE A 150 -16.44 -9.41 -0.30
N ALA A 151 -17.06 -8.37 -0.85
CA ALA A 151 -18.51 -8.28 -0.91
C ALA A 151 -19.18 -9.46 -1.67
N ASN A 152 -18.54 -10.01 -2.70
CA ASN A 152 -19.04 -11.20 -3.39
C ASN A 152 -18.92 -12.46 -2.52
N VAL A 153 -17.81 -12.63 -1.81
CA VAL A 153 -17.59 -13.77 -0.90
C VAL A 153 -18.58 -13.72 0.26
N HIS A 154 -18.78 -12.58 0.91
CA HIS A 154 -19.80 -12.45 1.97
C HIS A 154 -21.23 -12.69 1.45
N ARG A 155 -21.54 -12.30 0.21
CA ARG A 155 -22.89 -12.43 -0.34
C ARG A 155 -23.23 -13.84 -0.83
N PHE A 156 -22.30 -14.49 -1.51
CA PHE A 156 -22.54 -15.75 -2.23
C PHE A 156 -21.72 -16.93 -1.71
N GLY A 157 -20.66 -16.66 -0.93
CA GLY A 157 -19.69 -17.66 -0.49
C GLY A 157 -18.76 -18.16 -1.58
N ARG A 158 -18.97 -17.75 -2.82
CA ARG A 158 -18.11 -18.01 -3.99
C ARG A 158 -17.93 -16.73 -4.77
N ASN A 159 -16.79 -16.60 -5.44
CA ASN A 159 -16.56 -15.48 -6.34
C ASN A 159 -17.43 -15.63 -7.59
N TRP A 160 -18.35 -14.69 -7.80
CA TRP A 160 -19.13 -14.61 -9.02
C TRP A 160 -18.43 -13.69 -10.01
N GLU A 161 -17.66 -14.28 -10.93
CA GLU A 161 -16.72 -13.58 -11.81
C GLU A 161 -17.37 -12.46 -12.63
N THR A 162 -18.56 -12.67 -13.20
CA THR A 162 -19.26 -11.61 -13.95
C THR A 162 -19.73 -10.48 -13.06
N GLY A 163 -20.16 -10.80 -11.83
CA GLY A 163 -20.55 -9.81 -10.84
C GLY A 163 -19.36 -8.94 -10.41
N LEU A 164 -18.21 -9.58 -10.18
CA LEU A 164 -16.95 -8.93 -9.85
C LEU A 164 -16.44 -8.06 -11.00
N MET A 165 -16.42 -8.56 -12.23
CA MET A 165 -16.04 -7.78 -13.40
C MET A 165 -16.96 -6.57 -13.57
N ARG A 166 -18.28 -6.77 -13.49
CA ARG A 166 -19.26 -5.68 -13.56
C ARG A 166 -19.01 -4.63 -12.48
N SER A 167 -18.81 -5.04 -11.22
CA SER A 167 -18.56 -4.08 -10.15
C SER A 167 -17.24 -3.34 -10.34
N MET A 168 -16.19 -3.98 -10.83
CA MET A 168 -14.91 -3.34 -11.14
C MET A 168 -15.03 -2.29 -12.25
N TYR A 169 -15.74 -2.58 -13.35
CA TYR A 169 -15.91 -1.61 -14.43
C TYR A 169 -16.77 -0.42 -14.01
N LEU A 170 -17.87 -0.68 -13.28
CA LEU A 170 -18.82 0.36 -12.87
C LEU A 170 -18.29 1.20 -11.69
N ARG A 171 -17.74 0.57 -10.64
CA ARG A 171 -17.26 1.27 -9.43
C ARG A 171 -15.81 1.75 -9.53
N GLY A 172 -14.99 1.09 -10.36
CA GLY A 172 -13.58 1.43 -10.54
C GLY A 172 -13.33 2.62 -11.47
N ALA A 173 -14.38 3.32 -11.91
CA ALA A 173 -14.30 4.42 -12.89
C ALA A 173 -13.61 4.00 -14.20
N ARG A 174 -13.82 2.75 -14.63
CA ARG A 174 -13.25 2.15 -15.85
C ARG A 174 -14.30 1.88 -16.92
N PHE A 175 -15.41 2.62 -16.89
CA PHE A 175 -16.51 2.43 -17.84
C PHE A 175 -16.04 2.50 -19.30
N GLY A 176 -15.15 3.44 -19.64
CA GLY A 176 -14.56 3.52 -20.99
C GLY A 176 -13.71 2.30 -21.39
N LYS A 177 -13.15 1.54 -20.44
CA LYS A 177 -12.42 0.30 -20.73
C LYS A 177 -13.35 -0.88 -20.99
N LEU A 178 -14.60 -0.84 -20.50
CA LEU A 178 -15.59 -1.88 -20.76
C LEU A 178 -15.82 -2.07 -22.27
N PHE A 179 -15.90 -0.98 -23.04
CA PHE A 179 -16.04 -1.04 -24.50
C PHE A 179 -14.84 -1.68 -25.19
N ARG A 180 -13.63 -1.43 -24.68
CA ARG A 180 -12.39 -2.04 -25.19
C ARG A 180 -12.34 -3.54 -24.93
N ASP A 181 -12.79 -3.95 -23.75
CA ASP A 181 -12.72 -5.35 -23.31
C ASP A 181 -13.94 -6.17 -23.75
N LEU A 182 -14.95 -5.53 -24.34
CA LEU A 182 -16.17 -6.15 -24.84
C LEU A 182 -15.92 -7.28 -25.86
N PRO A 183 -15.02 -7.16 -26.86
CA PRO A 183 -14.74 -8.26 -27.80
C PRO A 183 -14.19 -9.51 -27.10
N LEU A 184 -13.34 -9.34 -26.08
CA LEU A 184 -12.83 -10.45 -25.27
C LEU A 184 -13.96 -11.04 -24.41
N GLY A 185 -14.78 -10.20 -23.80
CA GLY A 185 -15.97 -10.62 -23.05
C GLY A 185 -16.92 -11.47 -23.89
N MET A 186 -17.19 -11.05 -25.13
CA MET A 186 -18.04 -11.79 -26.08
C MET A 186 -17.45 -13.15 -26.46
N LYS A 187 -16.13 -13.25 -26.65
CA LYS A 187 -15.44 -14.52 -26.91
C LYS A 187 -15.55 -15.47 -25.71
N LEU A 188 -15.30 -14.98 -24.50
CA LEU A 188 -15.41 -15.78 -23.27
C LEU A 188 -16.85 -16.23 -23.00
N PHE A 189 -17.83 -15.38 -23.27
CA PHE A 189 -19.25 -15.71 -23.17
C PHE A 189 -19.65 -16.82 -24.15
N ARG A 190 -19.24 -16.73 -25.42
CA ARG A 190 -19.48 -17.79 -26.42
C ARG A 190 -18.86 -19.13 -26.03
N LEU A 191 -17.75 -19.12 -25.31
CA LEU A 191 -17.09 -20.32 -24.80
C LEU A 191 -17.70 -20.85 -23.48
N GLY A 192 -18.77 -20.25 -22.97
CA GLY A 192 -19.41 -20.66 -21.71
C GLY A 192 -18.55 -20.40 -20.46
N ARG A 193 -17.45 -19.65 -20.58
CA ARG A 193 -16.51 -19.37 -19.48
C ARG A 193 -16.93 -18.19 -18.61
N MET A 194 -18.17 -17.74 -18.74
CA MET A 194 -18.67 -16.51 -18.09
C MET A 194 -20.10 -16.72 -17.58
N PRO A 195 -20.28 -17.30 -16.37
CA PRO A 195 -21.61 -17.63 -15.84
C PRO A 195 -22.36 -16.36 -15.43
N LEU A 196 -23.48 -16.06 -16.11
CA LEU A 196 -24.31 -14.88 -15.80
C LEU A 196 -25.13 -15.01 -14.52
N ARG A 197 -25.22 -16.21 -13.94
CA ARG A 197 -25.93 -16.45 -12.68
C ARG A 197 -24.92 -16.73 -11.57
N PRO A 198 -25.12 -16.14 -10.38
CA PRO A 198 -24.24 -16.41 -9.25
C PRO A 198 -24.41 -17.84 -8.74
N THR A 199 -23.31 -18.57 -8.61
CA THR A 199 -23.27 -19.84 -7.87
C THR A 199 -23.15 -19.55 -6.38
N ARG A 200 -24.00 -20.18 -5.55
CA ARG A 200 -23.97 -20.04 -4.10
C ARG A 200 -23.43 -21.30 -3.45
N ILE A 201 -22.79 -21.16 -2.29
CA ILE A 201 -22.46 -22.31 -1.43
C ILE A 201 -23.71 -22.87 -0.75
N SER A 202 -23.63 -24.12 -0.28
CA SER A 202 -24.69 -24.72 0.53
C SER A 202 -24.91 -23.95 1.84
N PRO A 203 -26.09 -24.08 2.46
CA PRO A 203 -26.36 -23.44 3.76
C PRO A 203 -25.34 -23.80 4.85
N GLU A 204 -24.89 -25.06 4.89
CA GLU A 204 -23.90 -25.54 5.86
C GLU A 204 -22.53 -24.90 5.61
N GLY A 205 -22.09 -24.84 4.35
CA GLY A 205 -20.85 -24.17 3.98
C GLY A 205 -20.87 -22.67 4.31
N ARG A 206 -22.05 -22.04 4.25
CA ARG A 206 -22.20 -20.64 4.64
C ARG A 206 -22.02 -20.44 6.14
N ALA A 207 -22.61 -21.29 6.97
CA ALA A 207 -22.41 -21.24 8.41
C ALA A 207 -20.93 -21.46 8.79
N GLN A 208 -20.21 -22.33 8.07
CA GLN A 208 -18.77 -22.51 8.27
C GLN A 208 -17.97 -21.27 7.87
N LEU A 209 -18.29 -20.65 6.73
CA LEU A 209 -17.63 -19.42 6.28
C LEU A 209 -17.84 -18.28 7.30
N GLU A 210 -19.07 -18.11 7.80
CA GLU A 210 -19.38 -17.09 8.82
C GLU A 210 -18.58 -17.33 10.11
N LYS A 211 -18.43 -18.58 10.56
CA LYS A 211 -17.56 -18.90 11.71
C LYS A 211 -16.10 -18.51 11.48
N ILE A 212 -15.55 -18.78 10.29
CA ILE A 212 -14.17 -18.43 9.95
C ILE A 212 -14.00 -16.90 9.92
N LEU A 213 -14.94 -16.18 9.31
CA LEU A 213 -14.88 -14.73 9.20
C LEU A 213 -14.97 -14.07 10.59
N ASN A 214 -15.88 -14.53 11.45
CA ASN A 214 -15.99 -14.02 12.82
C ASN A 214 -14.69 -14.22 13.61
N ALA A 215 -14.04 -15.38 13.49
CA ALA A 215 -12.75 -15.63 14.14
C ALA A 215 -11.63 -14.69 13.64
N VAL A 216 -11.67 -14.31 12.36
CA VAL A 216 -10.72 -13.34 11.79
C VAL A 216 -11.00 -11.92 12.29
N GLU A 217 -12.27 -11.53 12.43
CA GLU A 217 -12.66 -10.24 13.02
C GLU A 217 -12.23 -10.15 14.49
N GLU A 218 -12.40 -11.21 15.28
CA GLU A 218 -11.96 -11.28 16.67
C GLU A 218 -10.43 -11.16 16.84
N THR A 219 -9.66 -11.66 15.88
CA THR A 219 -8.19 -11.59 15.89
C THR A 219 -7.62 -10.30 15.27
N GLY A 220 -8.49 -9.38 14.82
CA GLY A 220 -8.08 -8.10 14.24
C GLY A 220 -7.46 -8.22 12.83
N GLY A 221 -7.81 -9.28 12.09
CA GLY A 221 -7.25 -9.57 10.77
C GLY A 221 -7.88 -8.79 9.60
N LEU A 222 -8.98 -8.07 9.83
CA LEU A 222 -9.76 -7.32 8.83
C LEU A 222 -9.70 -5.81 9.04
#